data_AF-A0A533I6A6-F1
#
_entry.id   AF-A0A533I6A6-F1
#
_cell.length_a   1.000
_cell.length_b   1.000
_cell.length_c   1.000
_cell.angle_alpha   90.00
_cell.angle_beta   90.00
_cell.angle_gamma   90.00
#
_symmetry.space_group_name_H-M   'P 1'
#
loop_
_entity.id
_entity.type
_entity.pdbx_description
1 polymer ?
#
loop_
_entity_poly.entity_id
_entity_poly.type
_entity_poly.pdbx_seq_one_letter_code
_entity_poly.pdbx_strand_id
1 'polypeptide(L)'
;MRPFEIPESVIAYFQEQQTRAVVDSLLSNLHDPVLPDMDRRKLVDLSEGVLLACQVRADFVNFMAGLWENTFGAAIKGSDFREFFPEDCTISTIWTEKYFWSYVARGADLEQIHFDLTVQIEHRSNEVKLFVWRFDDNDELPPYRPRLRIPDGWKLAQDEDGDPRLEAAVSVPIGDLIANRDPRLAELNKAASAVLGFISGL
;
A
#
# COMPACT_ATOMS: atom_id res chain seq x y z
N MET A 1 -3.13 0.56 20.31
CA MET A 1 -3.46 0.28 18.91
C MET A 1 -4.63 -0.68 18.91
N ARG A 2 -5.62 -0.47 18.03
CA ARG A 2 -6.61 -1.51 17.78
C ARG A 2 -5.90 -2.70 17.10
N PRO A 3 -6.34 -3.94 17.33
CA PRO A 3 -5.82 -5.08 16.58
C PRO A 3 -6.00 -4.83 15.08
N PHE A 4 -5.04 -5.28 14.28
CA PHE A 4 -5.20 -5.26 12.83
C PHE A 4 -6.33 -6.21 12.42
N GLU A 5 -7.33 -5.70 11.71
CA GLU A 5 -8.48 -6.45 11.24
C GLU A 5 -8.61 -6.29 9.73
N ILE A 6 -8.98 -7.36 9.05
CA ILE A 6 -9.28 -7.33 7.61
C ILE A 6 -10.81 -7.30 7.50
N PRO A 7 -11.39 -6.20 7.00
CA PRO A 7 -12.84 -6.08 6.89
C PRO A 7 -13.44 -7.17 6.00
N GLU A 8 -14.64 -7.66 6.33
CA GLU A 8 -15.33 -8.70 5.57
C GLU A 8 -15.55 -8.30 4.10
N SER A 9 -15.81 -7.02 3.83
CA SER A 9 -15.94 -6.47 2.49
C SER A 9 -14.65 -6.60 1.66
N VAL A 10 -13.49 -6.40 2.28
CA VAL A 10 -12.17 -6.56 1.66
C VAL A 10 -11.89 -8.04 1.42
N ILE A 11 -12.23 -8.90 2.39
CA ILE A 11 -12.15 -10.36 2.22
C ILE A 11 -12.98 -10.80 1.01
N ALA A 12 -14.24 -10.36 0.92
CA ALA A 12 -15.14 -10.65 -0.18
C ALA A 12 -14.57 -10.16 -1.52
N TYR A 13 -14.01 -8.95 -1.58
CA TYR A 13 -13.37 -8.45 -2.81
C TYR A 13 -12.22 -9.36 -3.29
N PHE A 14 -11.40 -9.87 -2.38
CA PHE A 14 -10.26 -10.72 -2.72
C PHE A 14 -10.59 -12.21 -2.92
N GLN A 15 -11.69 -12.72 -2.34
CA GLN A 15 -12.05 -14.14 -2.41
C GLN A 15 -13.23 -14.43 -3.34
N GLU A 16 -14.12 -13.46 -3.59
CA GLU A 16 -15.34 -13.65 -4.37
C GLU A 16 -15.26 -12.93 -5.71
N GLN A 17 -15.22 -13.70 -6.80
CA GLN A 17 -15.13 -13.16 -8.15
C GLN A 17 -16.33 -12.25 -8.50
N GLN A 18 -17.52 -12.56 -8.01
CA GLN A 18 -18.74 -11.79 -8.29
C GLN A 18 -18.69 -10.42 -7.62
N THR A 19 -18.33 -10.37 -6.32
CA THR A 19 -18.12 -9.13 -5.58
C THR A 19 -17.09 -8.24 -6.26
N ARG A 20 -15.93 -8.82 -6.65
CA ARG A 20 -14.91 -8.09 -7.41
C ARG A 20 -15.44 -7.52 -8.72
N ALA A 21 -16.13 -8.33 -9.52
CA ALA A 21 -16.65 -7.90 -10.81
C ALA A 21 -17.66 -6.75 -10.69
N VAL A 22 -18.52 -6.77 -9.66
CA VAL A 22 -19.46 -5.67 -9.38
C VAL A 22 -18.71 -4.40 -9.01
N VAL A 23 -17.75 -4.48 -8.08
CA VAL A 23 -16.97 -3.32 -7.63
C VAL A 23 -16.18 -2.70 -8.80
N ASP A 24 -15.44 -3.52 -9.54
CA ASP A 24 -14.60 -3.05 -10.65
C ASP A 24 -15.45 -2.46 -11.80
N SER A 25 -16.62 -3.06 -12.10
CA SER A 25 -17.53 -2.58 -13.15
C SER A 25 -18.24 -1.27 -12.81
N LEU A 26 -18.51 -0.98 -11.54
CA LEU A 26 -19.22 0.23 -11.15
C LEU A 26 -18.29 1.45 -11.16
N LEU A 27 -17.01 1.25 -10.89
CA LEU A 27 -15.99 2.30 -10.97
C LEU A 27 -15.79 2.80 -12.40
N SER A 28 -15.81 1.92 -13.40
CA SER A 28 -15.74 2.35 -14.81
C SER A 28 -16.95 3.17 -15.25
N ASN A 29 -18.12 2.94 -14.65
CA ASN A 29 -19.38 3.61 -14.99
C ASN A 29 -19.56 4.96 -14.26
N LEU A 30 -18.91 5.18 -13.12
CA LEU A 30 -18.98 6.46 -12.40
C LEU A 30 -18.34 7.63 -13.16
N HIS A 31 -17.48 7.34 -14.15
CA HIS A 31 -16.85 8.33 -15.01
C HIS A 31 -17.67 8.68 -16.27
N ASP A 32 -18.81 8.01 -16.52
CA ASP A 32 -19.70 8.29 -17.66
C ASP A 32 -21.13 8.56 -17.17
N PRO A 33 -21.59 9.84 -17.13
CA PRO A 33 -22.80 10.25 -16.43
C PRO A 33 -24.11 9.87 -17.14
N VAL A 34 -24.06 9.23 -18.30
CA VAL A 34 -25.28 8.87 -19.05
C VAL A 34 -25.84 7.55 -18.52
N LEU A 35 -26.70 7.65 -17.51
CA LEU A 35 -27.48 6.51 -17.04
C LEU A 35 -28.54 6.15 -18.10
N PRO A 36 -28.53 4.92 -18.66
CA PRO A 36 -29.58 4.49 -19.57
C PRO A 36 -30.93 4.37 -18.84
N ASP A 37 -32.03 4.33 -19.58
CA ASP A 37 -33.35 4.05 -19.02
C ASP A 37 -33.36 2.63 -18.41
N MET A 38 -33.56 2.54 -17.09
CA MET A 38 -33.49 1.29 -16.33
C MET A 38 -34.83 0.97 -15.68
N ASP A 39 -35.20 -0.32 -15.71
CA ASP A 39 -36.32 -0.81 -14.93
C ASP A 39 -36.01 -0.81 -13.43
N ARG A 40 -37.05 -0.87 -12.58
CA ARG A 40 -36.94 -0.80 -11.12
C ARG A 40 -35.98 -1.85 -10.54
N ARG A 41 -35.92 -3.06 -11.11
CA ARG A 41 -35.06 -4.12 -10.59
C ARG A 41 -33.59 -3.78 -10.83
N LYS A 42 -33.26 -3.36 -12.06
CA LYS A 42 -31.90 -2.90 -12.41
C LYS A 42 -31.47 -1.70 -11.57
N LEU A 43 -32.39 -0.78 -11.25
CA LEU A 43 -32.09 0.35 -10.35
C LEU A 43 -31.77 -0.10 -8.91
N VAL A 44 -32.49 -1.10 -8.40
CA VAL A 44 -32.21 -1.68 -7.07
C VAL A 44 -30.85 -2.37 -7.08
N ASP A 45 -30.60 -3.26 -8.04
CA ASP A 45 -29.34 -3.98 -8.18
C ASP A 45 -28.15 -3.01 -8.33
N LEU A 46 -28.32 -1.92 -9.12
CA LEU A 46 -27.31 -0.87 -9.26
C LEU A 46 -27.08 -0.13 -7.93
N SER A 47 -28.13 0.23 -7.20
CA SER A 47 -28.02 0.95 -5.93
C SER A 47 -27.31 0.11 -4.87
N GLU A 48 -27.65 -1.17 -4.77
CA GLU A 48 -27.00 -2.13 -3.88
C GLU A 48 -25.53 -2.33 -4.26
N GLY A 49 -25.24 -2.45 -5.56
CA GLY A 49 -23.88 -2.53 -6.07
C GLY A 49 -23.04 -1.29 -5.75
N VAL A 50 -23.60 -0.08 -5.89
CA VAL A 50 -22.90 1.17 -5.55
C VAL A 50 -22.59 1.23 -4.07
N LEU A 51 -23.53 0.86 -3.20
CA LEU A 51 -23.30 0.80 -1.76
C LEU A 51 -22.20 -0.20 -1.40
N LEU A 52 -22.19 -1.39 -2.03
CA LEU A 52 -21.15 -2.38 -1.85
C LEU A 52 -19.78 -1.85 -2.30
N ALA A 53 -19.70 -1.22 -3.47
CA ALA A 53 -18.46 -0.63 -3.98
C ALA A 53 -17.92 0.49 -3.07
N CYS A 54 -18.80 1.34 -2.55
CA CYS A 54 -18.44 2.37 -1.59
C CYS A 54 -17.89 1.76 -0.28
N GLN A 55 -18.54 0.72 0.24
CA GLN A 55 -18.09 0.02 1.46
C GLN A 55 -16.73 -0.62 1.25
N VAL A 56 -16.56 -1.40 0.17
CA VAL A 56 -15.29 -2.07 -0.16
C VAL A 56 -14.16 -1.05 -0.28
N ARG A 57 -14.38 0.08 -0.97
CA ARG A 57 -13.34 1.10 -1.14
C ARG A 57 -12.95 1.78 0.17
N ALA A 58 -13.94 2.14 0.99
CA ALA A 58 -13.67 2.75 2.30
C ALA A 58 -12.90 1.79 3.22
N ASP A 59 -13.34 0.53 3.26
CA ASP A 59 -12.70 -0.51 4.07
C ASP A 59 -11.31 -0.90 3.54
N PHE A 60 -11.10 -0.86 2.23
CA PHE A 60 -9.80 -1.11 1.61
C PHE A 60 -8.77 -0.07 2.04
N VAL A 61 -9.15 1.22 2.08
CA VAL A 61 -8.24 2.27 2.57
C VAL A 61 -7.88 2.06 4.03
N ASN A 62 -8.87 1.72 4.88
CA ASN A 62 -8.61 1.40 6.28
C ASN A 62 -7.72 0.17 6.44
N PHE A 63 -7.90 -0.85 5.60
CA PHE A 63 -7.05 -2.04 5.56
C PHE A 63 -5.61 -1.71 5.17
N MET A 64 -5.40 -0.87 4.14
CA MET A 64 -4.07 -0.42 3.73
C MET A 64 -3.38 0.44 4.80
N ALA A 65 -4.12 1.34 5.44
CA ALA A 65 -3.61 2.10 6.59
C ALA A 65 -3.27 1.17 7.77
N GLY A 66 -4.07 0.14 8.01
CA GLY A 66 -3.77 -0.88 9.00
C GLY A 66 -2.49 -1.66 8.66
N LEU A 67 -2.26 -2.00 7.39
CA LEU A 67 -1.03 -2.65 6.95
C LEU A 67 0.18 -1.77 7.20
N TRP A 68 0.06 -0.48 6.87
CA TRP A 68 1.06 0.53 7.18
C TRP A 68 1.38 0.57 8.68
N GLU A 69 0.37 0.75 9.53
CA GLU A 69 0.53 0.84 10.99
C GLU A 69 1.17 -0.40 11.61
N ASN A 70 1.03 -1.58 10.98
CA ASN A 70 1.59 -2.83 11.46
C ASN A 70 2.93 -3.21 10.81
N THR A 71 3.42 -2.41 9.86
CA THR A 71 4.71 -2.61 9.17
C THR A 71 5.62 -1.40 9.40
N PHE A 72 5.75 -0.50 8.44
CA PHE A 72 6.59 0.68 8.53
C PHE A 72 6.15 1.61 9.65
N GLY A 73 4.85 1.88 9.82
CA GLY A 73 4.36 2.72 10.91
C GLY A 73 4.74 2.18 12.30
N ALA A 74 4.70 0.86 12.49
CA ALA A 74 5.18 0.24 13.72
C ALA A 74 6.71 0.34 13.87
N ALA A 75 7.45 0.15 12.79
CA ALA A 75 8.91 0.18 12.80
C ALA A 75 9.46 1.60 13.05
N ILE A 76 8.83 2.62 12.46
CA ILE A 76 9.19 4.04 12.63
C ILE A 76 8.90 4.50 14.05
N LYS A 77 7.86 3.95 14.70
CA LYS A 77 7.43 4.34 16.04
C LYS A 77 8.52 4.07 17.08
N GLY A 78 9.20 5.14 17.50
CA GLY A 78 10.32 5.08 18.45
C GLY A 78 11.71 5.26 17.81
N SER A 79 11.77 5.48 16.50
CA SER A 79 12.97 5.95 15.81
C SER A 79 13.12 7.48 15.87
N ASP A 80 14.24 8.01 15.34
CA ASP A 80 14.49 9.45 15.17
C ASP A 80 13.95 10.00 13.83
N PHE A 81 13.23 9.17 13.06
CA PHE A 81 12.59 9.59 11.81
C PHE A 81 11.38 10.48 12.07
N ARG A 82 11.23 11.49 11.20
CA ARG A 82 10.00 12.26 11.03
C ARG A 82 9.26 11.72 9.82
N GLU A 83 8.02 11.30 10.06
CA GLU A 83 7.10 10.78 9.05
C GLU A 83 6.20 11.91 8.54
N PHE A 84 6.07 11.99 7.22
CA PHE A 84 5.19 12.92 6.53
C PHE A 84 4.28 12.15 5.58
N PHE A 85 2.98 12.40 5.68
CA PHE A 85 2.02 11.83 4.73
C PHE A 85 1.84 12.78 3.54
N PRO A 86 2.05 12.29 2.31
CA PRO A 86 1.81 13.05 1.08
C PRO A 86 0.38 13.57 0.98
N GLU A 87 0.18 14.74 0.36
CA GLU A 87 -1.16 15.25 0.05
C GLU A 87 -1.90 14.37 -0.97
N ASP A 88 -1.16 13.70 -1.85
CA ASP A 88 -1.68 12.81 -2.89
C ASP A 88 -1.89 11.37 -2.38
N CYS A 89 -1.65 11.08 -1.09
CA CYS A 89 -2.04 9.83 -0.42
C CYS A 89 -3.56 9.78 -0.16
N THR A 90 -4.34 9.93 -1.23
CA THR A 90 -5.81 10.02 -1.19
C THR A 90 -6.47 8.65 -1.27
N ILE A 91 -7.76 8.58 -0.90
CA ILE A 91 -8.62 7.39 -1.12
C ILE A 91 -8.58 6.93 -2.58
N SER A 92 -8.44 7.85 -3.53
CA SER A 92 -8.37 7.51 -4.95
C SER A 92 -7.03 6.87 -5.30
N THR A 93 -5.94 7.47 -4.89
CA THR A 93 -4.58 6.95 -5.14
C THR A 93 -4.40 5.58 -4.50
N ILE A 94 -4.77 5.44 -3.21
CA ILE A 94 -4.64 4.18 -2.48
C ILE A 94 -5.43 3.06 -3.15
N TRP A 95 -6.65 3.34 -3.62
CA TRP A 95 -7.47 2.35 -4.31
C TRP A 95 -6.93 2.00 -5.70
N THR A 96 -6.61 3.02 -6.50
CA THR A 96 -6.18 2.84 -7.90
C THR A 96 -4.83 2.15 -7.98
N GLU A 97 -3.86 2.62 -7.20
CA GLU A 97 -2.47 2.14 -7.22
C GLU A 97 -2.21 0.98 -6.23
N LYS A 98 -3.21 0.71 -5.37
CA LYS A 98 -3.16 -0.33 -4.33
C LYS A 98 -1.95 -0.22 -3.41
N TYR A 99 -1.49 1.00 -3.15
CA TYR A 99 -0.39 1.26 -2.23
C TYR A 99 -0.77 2.27 -1.14
N PHE A 100 -0.02 2.23 -0.04
CA PHE A 100 -0.02 3.23 1.00
C PHE A 100 1.42 3.55 1.36
N TRP A 101 1.72 4.83 1.54
CA TRP A 101 3.10 5.28 1.65
C TRP A 101 3.24 6.56 2.46
N SER A 102 4.44 6.78 2.96
CA SER A 102 4.85 8.00 3.63
C SER A 102 6.29 8.33 3.29
N TYR A 103 6.63 9.60 3.35
CA TYR A 103 8.01 10.06 3.33
C TYR A 103 8.59 10.07 4.74
N VAL A 104 9.82 9.60 4.90
CA VAL A 104 10.58 9.74 6.14
C VAL A 104 11.88 10.50 5.93
N ALA A 105 12.17 11.41 6.85
CA ALA A 105 13.43 12.14 6.93
C ALA A 105 14.00 12.07 8.35
N ARG A 106 15.30 12.31 8.52
CA ARG A 106 15.97 12.19 9.82
C ARG A 106 16.02 13.53 10.56
N GLY A 107 15.59 13.56 11.83
CA GLY A 107 15.83 14.71 12.72
C GLY A 107 15.09 16.00 12.33
N ALA A 108 15.57 17.15 12.83
CA ALA A 108 15.02 18.48 12.50
C ALA A 108 15.45 19.01 11.13
N ASP A 109 16.41 18.31 10.53
CA ASP A 109 16.95 18.58 9.22
C ASP A 109 16.06 17.89 8.18
N LEU A 110 15.23 18.69 7.55
CA LEU A 110 14.78 18.48 6.17
C LEU A 110 16.00 18.60 5.20
N GLU A 111 17.13 17.96 5.53
CA GLU A 111 18.34 18.05 4.71
C GLU A 111 18.28 17.01 3.60
N GLN A 112 18.34 17.50 2.36
CA GLN A 112 18.84 16.88 1.12
C GLN A 112 18.33 15.52 0.67
N ILE A 113 17.85 14.63 1.54
CA ILE A 113 17.46 13.26 1.20
C ILE A 113 16.26 12.85 2.05
N HIS A 114 15.23 12.31 1.40
CA HIS A 114 14.13 11.63 2.07
C HIS A 114 13.91 10.23 1.47
N PHE A 115 13.13 9.41 2.17
CA PHE A 115 12.84 8.04 1.76
C PHE A 115 11.35 7.78 1.76
N ASP A 116 10.86 7.24 0.65
CA ASP A 116 9.47 6.85 0.51
C ASP A 116 9.40 5.39 0.93
N LEU A 117 8.70 5.12 2.02
CA LEU A 117 8.40 3.74 2.38
C LEU A 117 6.99 3.45 1.92
N THR A 118 6.81 2.33 1.21
CA THR A 118 5.52 1.97 0.62
C THR A 118 5.17 0.53 0.90
N VAL A 119 3.93 0.33 1.33
CA VAL A 119 3.26 -0.96 1.33
C VAL A 119 2.36 -1.02 0.10
N GLN A 120 2.52 -2.01 -0.75
CA GLN A 120 1.72 -2.15 -1.97
C GLN A 120 1.16 -3.56 -2.10
N ILE A 121 -0.05 -3.68 -2.64
CA ILE A 121 -0.60 -4.93 -3.14
C ILE A 121 -0.39 -4.97 -4.65
N GLU A 122 0.55 -5.80 -5.11
CA GLU A 122 0.87 -5.90 -6.53
C GLU A 122 -0.34 -6.38 -7.35
N HIS A 123 -0.70 -5.62 -8.38
CA HIS A 123 -1.95 -5.82 -9.14
C HIS A 123 -2.10 -7.23 -9.74
N ARG A 124 -1.00 -7.83 -10.22
CA ARG A 124 -1.04 -9.11 -10.94
C ARG A 124 -1.10 -10.31 -10.01
N SER A 125 -0.30 -10.28 -8.94
CA SER A 125 -0.12 -11.41 -8.02
C SER A 125 -1.04 -11.31 -6.79
N ASN A 126 -1.58 -10.11 -6.50
CA ASN A 126 -2.22 -9.78 -5.23
C ASN A 126 -1.33 -10.12 -4.03
N GLU A 127 -0.04 -9.83 -4.15
CA GLU A 127 0.91 -9.96 -3.04
C GLU A 127 1.18 -8.61 -2.39
N VAL A 128 1.18 -8.59 -1.05
CA VAL A 128 1.66 -7.47 -0.26
C VAL A 128 3.18 -7.44 -0.31
N LYS A 129 3.73 -6.34 -0.82
CA LYS A 129 5.15 -6.07 -0.97
C LYS A 129 5.53 -4.77 -0.26
N LEU A 130 6.81 -4.69 0.12
CA LEU A 130 7.40 -3.53 0.77
C LEU A 130 8.49 -2.96 -0.11
N PHE A 131 8.47 -1.65 -0.29
CA PHE A 131 9.41 -0.93 -1.14
C PHE A 131 9.96 0.30 -0.42
N VAL A 132 11.18 0.68 -0.79
CA VAL A 132 11.81 1.93 -0.35
C VAL A 132 12.45 2.64 -1.53
N TRP A 133 12.01 3.86 -1.80
CA TRP A 133 12.68 4.79 -2.71
C TRP A 133 13.47 5.78 -1.89
N ARG A 134 14.43 6.42 -2.56
CA ARG A 134 15.25 7.47 -1.99
C ARG A 134 15.15 8.64 -2.95
N PHE A 135 15.00 9.83 -2.41
CA PHE A 135 14.90 11.07 -3.16
C PHE A 135 15.88 12.09 -2.58
N ASP A 136 16.26 13.08 -3.38
CA ASP A 136 17.00 14.24 -2.88
C ASP A 136 16.10 15.44 -2.52
N ASP A 137 16.66 16.65 -2.35
CA ASP A 137 15.90 17.88 -2.04
C ASP A 137 15.15 18.47 -3.24
N ASN A 138 15.44 18.00 -4.45
CA ASN A 138 14.76 18.39 -5.68
C ASN A 138 13.77 17.33 -6.14
N ASP A 139 13.43 16.37 -5.27
CA ASP A 139 12.63 15.19 -5.57
C ASP A 139 13.20 14.35 -6.72
N GLU A 140 14.53 14.36 -6.91
CA GLU A 140 15.19 13.50 -7.89
C GLU A 140 15.59 12.16 -7.26
N LEU A 141 15.38 11.06 -8.00
CA LEU A 141 15.79 9.72 -7.60
C LEU A 141 17.32 9.53 -7.75
N PRO A 142 18.10 9.48 -6.65
CA PRO A 142 19.51 9.25 -6.72
C PRO A 142 19.82 7.75 -6.79
N PRO A 143 20.90 7.34 -7.48
CA PRO A 143 21.28 5.94 -7.53
C PRO A 143 21.72 5.42 -6.15
N TYR A 144 21.36 4.17 -5.86
CA TYR A 144 21.96 3.43 -4.75
C TYR A 144 23.41 3.10 -5.08
N ARG A 145 24.36 3.71 -4.35
CA ARG A 145 25.80 3.54 -4.61
C ARG A 145 26.24 2.08 -4.36
N PRO A 146 27.15 1.51 -5.18
CA PRO A 146 27.56 0.10 -5.09
C PRO A 146 28.20 -0.35 -3.76
N ARG A 147 28.66 0.60 -2.94
CA ARG A 147 29.27 0.33 -1.63
C ARG A 147 28.25 0.23 -0.49
N LEU A 148 26.97 0.45 -0.77
CA LEU A 148 25.93 0.35 0.23
C LEU A 148 25.64 -1.11 0.55
N ARG A 149 25.78 -1.45 1.84
CA ARG A 149 25.40 -2.77 2.34
C ARG A 149 23.89 -2.81 2.48
N ILE A 150 23.21 -3.39 1.48
CA ILE A 150 21.76 -3.63 1.51
C ILE A 150 21.43 -4.57 2.69
N PRO A 151 20.37 -4.32 3.46
CA PRO A 151 19.92 -5.21 4.53
C PRO A 151 19.64 -6.63 4.06
N ASP A 152 19.86 -7.61 4.93
CA ASP A 152 19.44 -8.99 4.67
C ASP A 152 17.92 -9.05 4.45
N GLY A 153 17.49 -9.80 3.43
CA GLY A 153 16.08 -9.87 3.05
C GLY A 153 15.59 -8.69 2.22
N TRP A 154 16.49 -7.83 1.73
CA TRP A 154 16.21 -6.77 0.77
C TRP A 154 17.10 -6.90 -0.46
N LYS A 155 16.63 -6.40 -1.60
CA LYS A 155 17.39 -6.35 -2.87
C LYS A 155 17.22 -4.99 -3.52
N LEU A 156 18.23 -4.58 -4.30
CA LEU A 156 18.08 -3.47 -5.23
C LEU A 156 17.29 -3.97 -6.45
N ALA A 157 16.23 -3.26 -6.79
CA ALA A 157 15.38 -3.53 -7.93
C ALA A 157 15.20 -2.24 -8.75
N GLN A 158 14.61 -2.39 -9.92
CA GLN A 158 14.12 -1.30 -10.74
C GLN A 158 12.64 -1.53 -11.01
N ASP A 159 11.85 -0.47 -11.10
CA ASP A 159 10.47 -0.57 -11.55
C ASP A 159 10.36 -0.63 -13.10
N GLU A 160 9.15 -0.46 -13.62
CA GLU A 160 8.90 -0.55 -15.07
C GLU A 160 9.54 0.62 -15.85
N ASP A 161 9.75 1.77 -15.21
CA ASP A 161 10.39 2.95 -15.79
C ASP A 161 11.92 2.93 -15.64
N GLY A 162 12.45 1.94 -14.89
CA GLY A 162 13.88 1.75 -14.64
C GLY A 162 14.35 2.46 -13.38
N ASP A 163 13.43 3.00 -12.59
CA ASP A 163 13.74 3.80 -11.41
C ASP A 163 14.18 2.90 -10.24
N PRO A 164 15.28 3.27 -9.56
CA PRO A 164 15.89 2.39 -8.57
C PRO A 164 15.13 2.41 -7.24
N ARG A 165 14.85 1.22 -6.71
CA ARG A 165 14.21 1.06 -5.38
C ARG A 165 14.79 -0.12 -4.63
N LEU A 166 14.67 -0.12 -3.31
CA LEU A 166 14.83 -1.33 -2.52
C LEU A 166 13.49 -2.07 -2.46
N GLU A 167 13.54 -3.38 -2.64
CA GLU A 167 12.39 -4.27 -2.55
C GLU A 167 12.67 -5.34 -1.51
N ALA A 168 11.73 -5.56 -0.59
CA ALA A 168 11.83 -6.65 0.36
C ALA A 168 11.69 -8.00 -0.37
N ALA A 169 12.52 -8.97 0.00
CA ALA A 169 12.42 -10.34 -0.52
C ALA A 169 11.17 -11.08 0.02
N VAL A 170 10.63 -10.63 1.16
CA VAL A 170 9.35 -11.12 1.66
C VAL A 170 8.22 -10.54 0.80
N SER A 171 7.33 -11.42 0.37
CA SER A 171 6.10 -11.09 -0.34
C SER A 171 5.01 -11.98 0.23
N VAL A 172 3.86 -11.40 0.59
CA VAL A 172 2.77 -12.13 1.25
C VAL A 172 1.52 -12.08 0.37
N PRO A 173 1.06 -13.22 -0.19
CA PRO A 173 -0.22 -13.25 -0.90
C PRO A 173 -1.38 -12.80 0.00
N ILE A 174 -2.30 -12.00 -0.53
CA ILE A 174 -3.47 -11.55 0.25
C ILE A 174 -4.30 -12.72 0.78
N GLY A 175 -4.41 -13.82 0.02
CA GLY A 175 -5.08 -15.04 0.49
C GLY A 175 -4.45 -15.62 1.75
N ASP A 176 -3.12 -15.62 1.84
CA ASP A 176 -2.37 -16.07 3.02
C ASP A 176 -2.53 -15.11 4.20
N LEU A 177 -2.56 -13.81 3.93
CA LEU A 177 -2.81 -12.79 4.96
C LEU A 177 -4.22 -12.91 5.55
N ILE A 178 -5.23 -13.24 4.74
CA ILE A 178 -6.60 -13.51 5.21
C ILE A 178 -6.65 -14.79 6.04
N ALA A 179 -5.98 -15.86 5.60
CA ALA A 179 -6.02 -17.15 6.28
C ALA A 179 -5.19 -17.19 7.58
N ASN A 180 -4.02 -16.55 7.59
CA ASN A 180 -3.01 -16.63 8.66
C ASN A 180 -2.42 -15.26 8.97
N ARG A 181 -3.28 -14.30 9.32
CA ARG A 181 -2.98 -12.88 9.50
C ARG A 181 -1.75 -12.57 10.36
N ASP A 182 -1.73 -13.02 11.62
CA ASP A 182 -0.74 -12.55 12.59
C ASP A 182 0.71 -12.99 12.23
N PRO A 183 0.98 -14.27 11.86
CA PRO A 183 2.31 -14.67 11.39
C PRO A 183 2.76 -13.91 10.14
N ARG A 184 1.87 -13.68 9.19
CA ARG A 184 2.19 -12.98 7.93
C ARG A 184 2.50 -11.51 8.14
N LEU A 185 1.78 -10.82 9.02
CA LEU A 185 2.11 -9.46 9.43
C LEU A 185 3.44 -9.38 10.17
N ALA A 186 3.76 -10.37 11.01
CA ALA A 186 5.03 -10.42 11.70
C ALA A 186 6.22 -10.54 10.72
N GLU A 187 6.06 -11.31 9.64
CA GLU A 187 7.06 -11.42 8.55
C GLU A 187 7.28 -10.05 7.86
N LEU A 188 6.21 -9.36 7.49
CA LEU A 188 6.27 -8.03 6.88
C LEU A 188 6.87 -6.99 7.84
N ASN A 189 6.43 -6.97 9.09
CA ASN A 189 6.96 -6.05 10.12
C ASN A 189 8.46 -6.25 10.33
N LYS A 190 8.92 -7.51 10.39
CA LYS A 190 10.35 -7.82 10.53
C LYS A 190 11.16 -7.26 9.36
N ALA A 191 10.65 -7.38 8.12
CA ALA A 191 11.32 -6.82 6.95
C ALA A 191 11.33 -5.28 6.97
N ALA A 192 10.20 -4.64 7.31
CA ALA A 192 10.10 -3.19 7.49
C ALA A 192 11.06 -2.66 8.55
N SER A 193 11.19 -3.36 9.69
CA SER A 193 12.13 -3.00 10.75
C SER A 193 13.59 -3.13 10.32
N ALA A 194 13.92 -4.12 9.48
CA ALA A 194 15.29 -4.36 9.04
C ALA A 194 15.85 -3.23 8.14
N VAL A 195 14.99 -2.57 7.34
CA VAL A 195 15.46 -1.50 6.43
C VAL A 195 15.71 -0.18 7.15
N LEU A 196 15.06 0.09 8.27
CA LEU A 196 15.25 1.35 9.01
C LEU A 196 16.71 1.54 9.49
N GLY A 197 17.40 0.45 9.87
CA GLY A 197 18.81 0.53 10.24
C GLY A 197 19.72 0.93 9.07
N PHE A 198 19.35 0.56 7.85
CA PHE A 198 20.04 0.99 6.64
C PHE A 198 19.75 2.46 6.32
N ILE A 199 18.49 2.88 6.42
CA ILE A 199 18.10 4.28 6.23
C ILE A 199 18.80 5.18 7.25
N SER A 200 18.94 4.73 8.50
CA SER A 200 19.61 5.49 9.58
C SER A 200 21.13 5.56 9.43
N GLY A 201 21.73 4.60 8.72
CA GLY A 201 23.18 4.46 8.54
C GLY A 201 23.71 5.08 7.24
N LEU A 202 22.83 5.62 6.42
CA LEU A 202 23.12 6.38 5.19
C LEU A 202 23.48 7.84 5.51
#